data_AF-A0A3C0G794-F1
#
_entry.id   AF-A0A3C0G794-F1
#
_cell.length_a   1.000
_cell.length_b   1.000
_cell.length_c   1.000
_cell.angle_alpha   90.00
_cell.angle_beta   90.00
_cell.angle_gamma   90.00
#
_symmetry.space_group_name_H-M   'P 1'
#
loop_
_entity.id
_entity.type
_entity.pdbx_description
1 polymer ?
#
loop_
_entity_poly.entity_id
_entity_poly.type
_entity_poly.pdbx_seq_one_letter_code
_entity_poly.pdbx_strand_id
1 'polypeptide(L)'
;MAKKQNLKHIIAAEYKKCAKDPVYFMKKYCMIQHPTRGKINFNLYQFQERALAEFANNDYNIILKSRQLGISTLSAGYSLWSMLFNEDFNVLVIATKQDVAKNLVTKVRVMHEYLPSWLKGKTIEDNKLSLRFGNGSQIKAVSAAGDAGRSEA
;
A
#
# COMPACT_ATOMS: atom_id res chain seq x y z
N MET A 1 4.60 -7.75 39.57
CA MET A 1 3.27 -7.26 39.12
C MET A 1 3.40 -6.74 37.69
N ALA A 2 2.84 -7.44 36.71
CA ALA A 2 2.87 -6.97 35.32
C ALA A 2 2.03 -5.69 35.20
N LYS A 3 2.67 -4.54 34.94
CA LYS A 3 1.97 -3.29 34.63
C LYS A 3 1.04 -3.57 33.44
N LYS A 4 -0.28 -3.59 33.65
CA LYS A 4 -1.29 -3.58 32.58
C LYS A 4 -0.97 -2.38 31.69
N GLN A 5 -0.35 -2.61 30.55
CA GLN A 5 -0.05 -1.55 29.60
C GLN A 5 -1.37 -0.93 29.15
N ASN A 6 -1.46 0.39 29.25
CA ASN A 6 -2.61 1.17 28.80
C ASN A 6 -2.82 0.92 27.29
N LEU A 7 -4.07 0.70 26.86
CA LEU A 7 -4.42 0.41 25.46
C LEU A 7 -3.80 1.42 24.48
N LYS A 8 -3.74 2.70 24.86
CA LYS A 8 -3.10 3.75 24.04
C LYS A 8 -1.60 3.47 23.79
N HIS A 9 -0.88 2.98 24.80
CA HIS A 9 0.54 2.64 24.66
C HIS A 9 0.74 1.42 23.76
N ILE A 10 -0.16 0.42 23.86
CA ILE A 10 -0.11 -0.77 22.99
C ILE A 10 -0.32 -0.37 21.53
N ILE A 11 -1.33 0.46 21.25
CA ILE A 11 -1.61 0.94 19.89
C ILE A 11 -0.44 1.77 19.35
N ALA A 12 0.13 2.67 20.16
CA ALA A 12 1.27 3.49 19.73
C ALA A 12 2.51 2.63 19.41
N ALA A 13 2.80 1.62 20.25
CA ALA A 13 3.90 0.68 20.00
C ALA A 13 3.66 -0.15 18.73
N GLU A 14 2.43 -0.60 18.52
CA GLU A 14 2.04 -1.38 17.35
C GLU A 14 2.11 -0.53 16.06
N TYR A 15 1.64 0.71 16.10
CA TYR A 15 1.74 1.65 14.99
C TYR A 15 3.21 1.88 14.59
N LYS A 16 4.10 2.09 15.58
CA LYS A 16 5.55 2.23 15.33
C LYS A 16 6.16 0.98 14.71
N LYS A 17 5.64 -0.21 15.05
CA LYS A 17 6.11 -1.46 14.45
C LYS A 17 5.67 -1.56 12.98
N CYS A 18 4.42 -1.23 12.67
CA CYS A 18 3.94 -1.16 11.29
C CYS A 18 4.72 -0.14 10.45
N ALA A 19 5.01 1.03 11.02
CA ALA A 19 5.75 2.09 10.33
C ALA A 19 7.21 1.73 10.03
N LYS A 20 7.81 0.80 10.77
CA LYS A 20 9.20 0.36 10.56
C LYS A 20 9.34 -0.84 9.64
N ASP A 21 8.33 -1.70 9.63
CA ASP A 21 8.40 -2.99 8.95
C ASP A 21 7.19 -3.16 8.00
N PRO A 22 7.40 -2.91 6.68
CA PRO A 22 6.34 -3.07 5.71
C PRO A 22 5.90 -4.53 5.54
N VAL A 23 6.79 -5.51 5.76
CA VAL A 23 6.44 -6.94 5.71
C VAL A 23 5.47 -7.26 6.85
N TYR A 24 5.78 -6.80 8.06
CA TYR A 24 4.92 -6.98 9.22
C TYR A 24 3.54 -6.35 9.03
N PHE A 25 3.50 -5.09 8.57
CA PHE A 25 2.26 -4.39 8.27
C PHE A 25 1.39 -5.18 7.28
N MET A 26 1.97 -5.64 6.17
CA MET A 26 1.22 -6.37 5.14
C MET A 26 0.67 -7.70 5.64
N LYS A 27 1.50 -8.53 6.28
CA LYS A 27 1.08 -9.86 6.74
C LYS A 27 0.00 -9.78 7.82
N LYS A 28 0.04 -8.74 8.66
CA LYS A 28 -0.87 -8.62 9.80
C LYS A 28 -2.16 -7.87 9.48
N TYR A 29 -2.09 -6.82 8.66
CA TYR A 29 -3.20 -5.88 8.50
C TYR A 29 -3.74 -5.78 7.08
N CYS A 30 -2.96 -6.12 6.04
CA CYS A 30 -3.47 -6.05 4.68
C CYS A 30 -4.33 -7.28 4.36
N MET A 31 -5.53 -7.02 3.86
CA MET A 31 -6.41 -8.04 3.29
C MET A 31 -6.44 -7.92 1.77
N ILE A 32 -6.51 -9.07 1.10
CA ILE A 32 -6.63 -9.16 -0.36
C ILE A 32 -7.89 -9.93 -0.75
N GLN A 33 -8.40 -9.61 -1.94
CA GLN A 33 -9.50 -10.34 -2.55
C GLN A 33 -8.97 -11.61 -3.22
N HIS A 34 -9.32 -12.77 -2.67
CA HIS A 34 -9.13 -14.07 -3.32
C HIS A 34 -10.33 -14.37 -4.25
N PRO A 35 -10.11 -14.91 -5.45
CA PRO A 35 -11.19 -15.18 -6.41
C PRO A 35 -12.23 -16.18 -5.89
N THR A 36 -11.81 -17.18 -5.10
CA THR A 36 -12.71 -18.24 -4.61
C THR A 36 -12.98 -18.21 -3.11
N ARG A 37 -12.10 -17.57 -2.32
CA ARG A 37 -12.14 -17.63 -0.84
C ARG A 37 -12.65 -16.33 -0.24
N GLY A 38 -13.02 -15.36 -1.07
CA GLY A 38 -13.35 -14.02 -0.61
C GLY A 38 -12.12 -13.31 -0.05
N LYS A 39 -12.29 -12.55 1.02
CA LYS A 39 -11.23 -11.71 1.60
C LYS A 39 -10.35 -12.55 2.52
N ILE A 40 -9.05 -12.52 2.29
CA ILE A 40 -8.06 -13.25 3.10
C ILE A 40 -6.91 -12.33 3.47
N ASN A 41 -6.20 -12.68 4.55
CA ASN A 41 -4.96 -11.98 4.92
C ASN A 41 -3.91 -12.13 3.82
N PHE A 42 -3.16 -11.06 3.58
CA PHE A 42 -2.09 -11.07 2.60
C PHE A 42 -0.82 -11.70 3.18
N ASN A 43 -0.84 -13.02 3.33
CA ASN A 43 0.32 -13.79 3.74
C ASN A 43 1.35 -13.80 2.61
N LEU A 44 2.42 -13.04 2.78
CA LEU A 44 3.49 -12.91 1.81
C LEU A 44 4.28 -14.22 1.66
N TYR A 45 4.62 -14.56 0.42
CA TYR A 45 5.63 -15.59 0.14
C TYR A 45 7.03 -15.04 0.41
N GLN A 46 8.00 -15.92 0.69
CA GLN A 46 9.39 -15.53 0.95
C GLN A 46 10.00 -14.67 -0.17
N PHE A 47 9.65 -14.92 -1.44
CA PHE A 47 10.13 -14.08 -2.55
C PHE A 47 9.50 -12.68 -2.56
N GLN A 48 8.27 -12.54 -2.07
CA GLN A 48 7.58 -11.25 -1.95
C GLN A 48 8.16 -10.43 -0.81
N GLU A 49 8.52 -11.08 0.31
CA GLU A 49 9.22 -10.42 1.43
C GLU A 49 10.57 -9.89 0.96
N ARG A 50 11.34 -10.68 0.21
CA ARG A 50 12.60 -10.22 -0.39
C ARG A 50 12.40 -9.06 -1.36
N ALA A 51 11.43 -9.15 -2.27
CA ALA A 51 11.13 -8.06 -3.19
C ALA A 51 10.72 -6.77 -2.47
N LEU A 52 9.98 -6.89 -1.36
CA LEU A 52 9.59 -5.73 -0.56
C LEU A 52 10.79 -5.07 0.15
N ALA A 53 11.75 -5.87 0.61
CA ALA A 53 13.01 -5.35 1.14
C ALA A 53 13.81 -4.60 0.07
N GLU A 54 13.86 -5.10 -1.17
CA GLU A 54 14.49 -4.39 -2.29
C GLU A 54 13.79 -3.06 -2.59
N PHE A 55 12.45 -3.01 -2.52
CA PHE A 55 11.69 -1.76 -2.71
C PHE A 55 12.01 -0.69 -1.67
N ALA A 56 12.25 -1.11 -0.43
CA ALA A 56 12.53 -0.20 0.69
C ALA A 56 13.98 0.29 0.71
N ASN A 57 14.92 -0.52 0.22
CA ASN A 57 16.36 -0.22 0.28
C ASN A 57 16.91 0.49 -0.97
N ASN A 58 16.14 0.54 -2.06
CA ASN A 58 16.59 1.11 -3.33
C ASN A 58 15.54 2.08 -3.89
N ASP A 59 15.99 3.24 -4.36
CA ASP A 59 15.11 4.24 -4.99
C ASP A 59 14.54 3.76 -6.33
N TYR A 60 15.32 3.00 -7.09
CA TYR A 60 14.96 2.48 -8.41
C TYR A 60 14.98 0.96 -8.43
N ASN A 61 13.84 0.36 -8.79
CA ASN A 61 13.66 -1.08 -8.85
C ASN A 61 13.11 -1.52 -10.20
N ILE A 62 13.79 -2.45 -10.87
CA ILE A 62 13.32 -3.10 -12.10
C ILE A 62 13.04 -4.57 -11.80
N ILE A 63 11.79 -5.01 -12.00
CA ILE A 63 11.35 -6.36 -11.62
C ILE A 63 11.09 -7.19 -12.87
N LEU A 64 12.02 -8.09 -13.18
CA LEU A 64 11.75 -9.18 -14.13
C LEU A 64 10.98 -10.29 -13.40
N LYS A 65 9.75 -10.58 -13.85
CA LYS A 65 8.87 -11.53 -13.18
C LYS A 65 8.09 -12.42 -14.14
N SER A 66 7.71 -13.60 -13.67
CA SER A 66 6.71 -14.43 -14.33
C SER A 66 5.28 -13.92 -14.06
N ARG A 67 4.29 -14.56 -14.69
CA ARG A 67 2.87 -14.26 -14.50
C ARG A 67 2.39 -14.81 -13.15
N GLN A 68 1.27 -14.27 -12.65
CA GLN A 68 0.55 -14.78 -11.47
C GLN A 68 1.30 -14.77 -10.12
N LEU A 69 2.45 -14.08 -10.01
CA LEU A 69 3.21 -13.95 -8.76
C LEU A 69 2.67 -12.93 -7.74
N GLY A 70 1.61 -12.20 -8.09
CA GLY A 70 1.02 -11.20 -7.18
C GLY A 70 1.85 -9.93 -6.96
N ILE A 71 2.85 -9.64 -7.80
CA ILE A 71 3.71 -8.45 -7.63
C ILE A 71 2.92 -7.13 -7.66
N SER A 72 1.89 -6.99 -8.49
CA SER A 72 1.06 -5.77 -8.49
C SER A 72 0.30 -5.57 -7.17
N THR A 73 -0.07 -6.67 -6.50
CA THR A 73 -0.67 -6.62 -5.16
C THR A 73 0.36 -6.23 -4.11
N LEU A 74 1.59 -6.74 -4.23
CA LEU A 74 2.72 -6.35 -3.38
C LEU A 74 3.03 -4.85 -3.52
N SER A 75 3.14 -4.34 -4.75
CA SER A 75 3.37 -2.92 -5.03
C SER A 75 2.23 -2.04 -4.49
N ALA A 76 0.96 -2.45 -4.63
CA ALA A 76 -0.17 -1.74 -4.04
C ALA A 76 -0.09 -1.67 -2.51
N GLY A 77 0.26 -2.79 -1.86
CA GLY A 77 0.49 -2.81 -0.41
C GLY A 77 1.60 -1.84 -0.01
N TYR A 78 2.69 -1.79 -0.78
CA TYR A 78 3.82 -0.92 -0.49
C TYR A 78 3.47 0.56 -0.69
N SER A 79 2.71 0.89 -1.73
CA SER A 79 2.17 2.24 -1.93
C SER A 79 1.27 2.65 -0.76
N LEU A 80 0.38 1.78 -0.31
CA LEU A 80 -0.48 2.06 0.85
C LEU A 80 0.33 2.31 2.12
N TRP A 81 1.30 1.43 2.41
CA TRP A 81 2.20 1.58 3.55
C TRP A 81 2.93 2.92 3.49
N SER A 82 3.51 3.26 2.33
CA SER A 82 4.23 4.52 2.12
C SER A 82 3.33 5.73 2.36
N MET A 83 2.09 5.71 1.86
CA MET A 83 1.12 6.79 2.06
C MET A 83 0.66 6.95 3.51
N LEU A 84 0.60 5.87 4.30
CA LEU A 84 0.13 5.89 5.69
C LEU A 84 1.19 6.35 6.69
N PHE A 85 2.46 6.02 6.42
CA PHE A 85 3.56 6.25 7.37
C PHE A 85 4.51 7.37 6.95
N ASN A 86 4.22 8.05 5.84
CA ASN A 86 4.91 9.28 5.42
C ASN A 86 3.87 10.38 5.15
N GLU A 87 4.26 11.63 5.40
CA GLU A 87 3.46 12.82 5.08
C GLU A 87 3.76 13.25 3.63
N ASP A 88 2.76 13.81 2.96
CA ASP A 88 2.86 14.35 1.60
C ASP A 88 3.46 13.38 0.56
N PHE A 89 3.23 12.07 0.71
CA PHE A 89 3.78 11.06 -0.18
C PHE A 89 2.90 10.87 -1.42
N ASN A 90 3.45 11.20 -2.59
CA ASN A 90 2.76 11.12 -3.88
C ASN A 90 3.10 9.83 -4.63
N VAL A 91 2.09 9.03 -4.95
CA VAL A 91 2.22 7.81 -5.75
C VAL A 91 1.57 7.98 -7.11
N LEU A 92 2.39 7.91 -8.17
CA LEU A 92 1.90 7.93 -9.55
C LEU A 92 1.93 6.52 -10.15
N VAL A 93 0.77 6.01 -10.54
CA VAL A 93 0.64 4.72 -11.23
C VAL A 93 0.51 4.96 -12.73
N ILE A 94 1.54 4.55 -13.47
CA ILE A 94 1.58 4.67 -14.93
C ILE A 94 1.39 3.29 -15.55
N ALA A 95 0.51 3.19 -16.54
CA ALA A 95 0.35 1.99 -17.35
C ALA A 95 0.01 2.34 -18.80
N THR A 96 0.10 1.36 -19.71
CA THR A 96 -0.25 1.55 -21.13
C THR A 96 -1.68 2.07 -21.34
N LYS A 97 -2.62 1.67 -20.48
CA LYS A 97 -4.00 2.17 -20.45
C LYS A 97 -4.36 2.63 -19.05
N GLN A 98 -5.14 3.70 -18.93
CA GLN A 98 -5.59 4.23 -17.63
C GLN A 98 -6.35 3.17 -16.81
N ASP A 99 -7.18 2.34 -17.46
CA ASP A 99 -7.89 1.25 -16.77
C ASP A 99 -6.94 0.20 -16.16
N VAL A 100 -5.76 -0.01 -16.75
CA VAL A 100 -4.75 -0.91 -16.18
C VAL A 100 -4.14 -0.28 -14.92
N ALA A 101 -3.82 1.02 -14.95
CA ALA A 101 -3.32 1.75 -13.77
C ALA A 101 -4.36 1.80 -12.64
N LYS A 102 -5.62 2.05 -12.98
CA LYS A 102 -6.77 2.04 -12.06
C LYS A 102 -6.92 0.76 -11.27
N ASN A 103 -6.55 -0.39 -11.84
CA ASN A 103 -6.60 -1.67 -11.13
C ASN A 103 -5.65 -1.71 -9.92
N LEU A 104 -4.49 -1.03 -10.00
CA LEU A 104 -3.56 -0.93 -8.86
C LEU A 104 -4.15 -0.02 -7.78
N VAL A 105 -4.67 1.15 -8.15
CA VAL A 105 -5.36 2.06 -7.21
C VAL A 105 -6.51 1.36 -6.50
N THR A 106 -7.29 0.55 -7.23
CA THR A 106 -8.37 -0.25 -6.65
C THR A 106 -7.84 -1.21 -5.57
N LYS A 107 -6.67 -1.83 -5.76
CA LYS A 107 -6.06 -2.69 -4.73
C LYS A 107 -5.66 -1.91 -3.48
N VAL A 108 -5.09 -0.72 -3.64
CA VAL A 108 -4.75 0.19 -2.54
C VAL A 108 -6.00 0.55 -1.74
N ARG A 109 -7.08 0.96 -2.43
CA ARG A 109 -8.36 1.30 -1.82
C ARG A 109 -8.95 0.14 -1.03
N VAL A 110 -8.99 -1.07 -1.62
CA VAL A 110 -9.47 -2.29 -0.96
C VAL A 110 -8.63 -2.58 0.29
N MET A 111 -7.30 -2.57 0.19
CA MET A 111 -6.43 -2.83 1.35
C MET A 111 -6.65 -1.80 2.46
N HIS A 112 -6.79 -0.51 2.11
CA HIS A 112 -7.06 0.58 3.05
C HIS A 112 -8.42 0.42 3.74
N GLU A 113 -9.44 -0.02 3.00
CA GLU A 113 -10.80 -0.20 3.51
C GLU A 113 -10.84 -1.14 4.72
N TYR A 114 -10.08 -2.25 4.68
CA TYR A 114 -10.03 -3.30 5.71
C TYR A 114 -9.06 -3.01 6.86
N LEU A 115 -8.33 -1.89 6.84
CA LEU A 115 -7.47 -1.55 7.95
C LEU A 115 -8.28 -1.27 9.22
N PRO A 116 -7.77 -1.64 10.40
CA PRO A 116 -8.33 -1.20 11.67
C PRO A 116 -8.42 0.32 11.75
N SER A 117 -9.45 0.85 12.42
CA SER A 117 -9.71 2.30 12.51
C SER A 117 -8.53 3.12 13.02
N TRP A 118 -7.73 2.56 13.93
CA TRP A 118 -6.54 3.23 14.49
C TRP A 118 -5.34 3.27 13.53
N LEU A 119 -5.35 2.46 12.47
CA LEU A 119 -4.28 2.35 11.46
C LEU A 119 -4.68 2.96 10.12
N LYS A 120 -6.00 3.09 9.89
CA LYS A 120 -6.58 3.58 8.65
C LYS A 120 -6.36 5.09 8.51
N GLY A 121 -5.75 5.51 7.40
CA GLY A 121 -5.58 6.92 7.06
C GLY A 121 -6.93 7.61 6.88
N LYS A 122 -7.05 8.86 7.32
CA LYS A 122 -8.26 9.68 7.11
C LYS A 122 -8.38 10.04 5.64
N THR A 123 -9.37 9.49 4.95
CA THR A 123 -9.60 9.78 3.52
C THR A 123 -10.23 11.15 3.33
N ILE A 124 -9.66 11.94 2.42
CA ILE A 124 -10.19 13.26 1.98
C ILE A 124 -10.86 13.11 0.62
N GLU A 125 -10.25 12.34 -0.28
CA GLU A 125 -10.82 12.03 -1.60
C GLU A 125 -10.70 10.53 -1.86
N ASP A 126 -11.79 9.94 -2.36
CA ASP A 126 -11.86 8.54 -2.73
C ASP A 126 -12.63 8.38 -4.04
N ASN A 127 -11.91 8.13 -5.13
CA ASN A 127 -12.53 7.85 -6.41
C ASN A 127 -11.83 6.69 -7.14
N LYS A 128 -12.31 6.39 -8.35
CA LYS A 128 -11.80 5.24 -9.11
C LYS A 128 -10.35 5.41 -9.58
N LEU A 129 -9.87 6.63 -9.74
CA LEU A 129 -8.55 6.94 -10.30
C LEU A 129 -7.57 7.46 -9.24
N SER A 130 -8.06 7.96 -8.12
CA SER A 130 -7.21 8.47 -7.04
C SER A 130 -7.77 8.22 -5.64
N LEU A 131 -6.86 8.26 -4.67
CA LEU A 131 -7.14 8.23 -3.24
C LEU A 131 -6.21 9.23 -2.56
N ARG A 132 -6.75 10.13 -1.72
CA ARG A 132 -6.00 11.15 -0.96
C ARG A 132 -6.31 11.06 0.51
N PHE A 133 -5.27 11.13 1.34
CA PHE A 133 -5.36 11.12 2.79
C PHE A 133 -5.17 12.52 3.39
N GLY A 134 -5.60 12.68 4.64
CA GLY A 134 -5.53 13.94 5.38
C GLY A 134 -4.12 14.35 5.79
N ASN A 135 -3.13 13.45 5.64
CA ASN A 135 -1.70 13.74 5.80
C ASN A 135 -1.04 14.20 4.49
N GLY A 136 -1.84 14.58 3.47
CA GLY A 136 -1.37 15.04 2.17
C GLY A 136 -1.00 13.93 1.19
N SER A 137 -0.74 12.71 1.66
CA SER A 137 -0.38 11.58 0.81
C SER A 137 -1.49 11.18 -0.15
N GLN A 138 -1.13 10.84 -1.39
CA GLN A 138 -2.09 10.49 -2.43
C GLN A 138 -1.54 9.44 -3.40
N ILE A 139 -2.46 8.73 -4.06
CA ILE A 139 -2.16 7.87 -5.21
C ILE A 139 -3.06 8.24 -6.38
N LYS A 140 -2.50 8.25 -7.60
CA LYS A 140 -3.22 8.59 -8.83
C LYS A 140 -2.87 7.63 -9.98
N ALA A 141 -3.87 7.27 -10.79
CA ALA A 141 -3.72 6.47 -11.99
C ALA A 141 -3.71 7.32 -13.26
N VAL A 142 -2.67 7.17 -14.08
CA VAL A 142 -2.53 7.83 -15.38
C VAL A 142 -2.13 6.83 -16.47
N SER A 143 -2.46 7.15 -17.73
CA SER A 143 -1.91 6.43 -18.88
C SER A 143 -0.50 6.90 -19.20
N ALA A 144 0.30 6.05 -19.84
CA ALA A 144 1.62 6.40 -20.36
C ALA A 144 1.49 7.27 -21.62
N ALA A 145 1.14 8.54 -21.44
CA ALA A 145 1.19 9.58 -22.46
C ALA A 145 2.43 10.47 -22.25
N GLY A 146 2.84 11.24 -23.26
CA GLY A 146 4.08 12.04 -23.22
C GLY A 146 4.12 13.14 -22.15
N ASP A 147 2.95 13.51 -21.64
CA ASP A 147 2.69 14.45 -20.54
C ASP A 147 2.63 13.77 -19.16
N ALA A 148 2.56 12.43 -19.11
CA ALA A 148 2.46 11.68 -17.86
C ALA A 148 3.69 11.95 -16.98
N GLY A 149 3.45 12.46 -15.76
CA GLY A 149 4.48 12.78 -14.78
C GLY A 149 5.14 14.15 -14.94
N ARG A 150 4.82 14.95 -15.97
CA ARG A 150 5.40 16.31 -16.13
C ARG A 150 4.74 17.39 -15.27
N SER A 151 3.50 17.17 -14.83
CA SER A 151 2.70 18.15 -14.07
C SER A 151 2.18 17.59 -12.73
N GLU A 152 2.74 16.48 -12.28
CA GLU A 152 2.29 15.74 -11.08
C GLU A 152 3.34 15.74 -9.96
N ALA A 153 4.38 16.59 -10.10
CA ALA A 153 5.43 16.85 -9.12
C ALA A 153 5.20 18.18 -8.40
#